data_AF-A0A1W9U3Z3-F1
#
_entry.id   AF-A0A1W9U3Z3-F1
#
_cell.length_a   1.000
_cell.length_b   1.000
_cell.length_c   1.000
_cell.angle_alpha   90.00
_cell.angle_beta   90.00
_cell.angle_gamma   90.00
#
_symmetry.space_group_name_H-M   'P 1'
#
loop_
_entity.id
_entity.type
_entity.pdbx_description
1 polymer ?
#
loop_
_entity_poly.entity_id
_entity_poly.type
_entity_poly.pdbx_seq_one_letter_code
_entity_poly.pdbx_strand_id
1 'polypeptide(L)'
;MLVNNDQKSVFLLAQIVLRNNKLSIPALLSGQSIHYQQGSRPDMLSWAVNYIQCYPENCADQELIHHMHLDPAYQWTPEETRRVSVCLKAFYNKLHAARLYAIGIKWLNSGGRKLIENYAIATYSTDTSGTKTADEIQ
;
A
#
# COMPACT_ATOMS: atom_id res chain seq x y z
N MET A 1 11.00 13.76 -7.54
CA MET A 1 10.20 12.85 -6.70
C MET A 1 10.42 11.44 -7.22
N LEU A 2 10.85 10.49 -6.38
CA LEU A 2 11.29 9.15 -6.81
C LEU A 2 10.15 8.22 -7.26
N VAL A 3 8.91 8.57 -6.91
CA VAL A 3 7.70 7.88 -7.36
C VAL A 3 6.69 8.90 -7.89
N ASN A 4 5.93 8.52 -8.91
CA ASN A 4 4.88 9.35 -9.51
C ASN A 4 3.50 9.08 -8.86
N ASN A 5 2.48 9.86 -9.23
CA ASN A 5 1.15 9.75 -8.64
C ASN A 5 0.45 8.42 -8.95
N ASP A 6 0.66 7.84 -10.13
CA ASP A 6 0.08 6.53 -10.47
C ASP A 6 0.75 5.41 -9.66
N GLN A 7 2.06 5.48 -9.49
CA GLN A 7 2.82 4.58 -8.62
C GLN A 7 2.30 4.62 -7.17
N LYS A 8 2.10 5.83 -6.63
CA LYS A 8 1.46 6.02 -5.31
C LYS A 8 0.05 5.43 -5.26
N SER A 9 -0.76 5.66 -6.29
CA SER A 9 -2.14 5.20 -6.36
C SER A 9 -2.23 3.67 -6.44
N VAL A 10 -1.39 3.03 -7.26
CA VAL A 10 -1.32 1.57 -7.37
C VAL A 10 -0.83 0.95 -6.05
N PHE A 11 0.17 1.56 -5.42
CA PHE A 11 0.66 1.12 -4.12
C PHE A 11 -0.46 1.18 -3.07
N LEU A 12 -1.15 2.32 -2.96
CA LEU A 12 -2.27 2.51 -2.03
C LEU A 12 -3.43 1.55 -2.34
N LEU A 13 -3.73 1.29 -3.60
CA LEU A 13 -4.75 0.32 -3.99
C LEU A 13 -4.44 -1.07 -3.46
N ALA A 14 -3.20 -1.55 -3.59
CA ALA A 14 -2.80 -2.85 -3.04
C ALA A 14 -3.00 -2.91 -1.52
N GLN A 15 -2.61 -1.85 -0.80
CA GLN A 15 -2.80 -1.73 0.65
C GLN A 15 -4.28 -1.79 1.05
N ILE A 16 -5.14 -1.04 0.36
CA ILE A 16 -6.59 -1.01 0.63
C ILE A 16 -7.21 -2.38 0.39
N VAL A 17 -6.85 -3.05 -0.71
CA VAL A 17 -7.40 -4.38 -1.05
C VAL A 17 -7.05 -5.40 0.03
N LEU A 18 -5.81 -5.41 0.52
CA LEU A 18 -5.40 -6.31 1.61
C LEU A 18 -6.12 -5.97 2.92
N ARG A 19 -6.20 -4.68 3.27
CA ARG A 19 -6.89 -4.20 4.48
C ARG A 19 -8.37 -4.56 4.50
N ASN A 20 -9.08 -4.34 3.39
CA ASN A 20 -10.50 -4.67 3.26
C ASN A 20 -10.77 -6.17 3.43
N ASN A 21 -9.80 -7.01 3.06
CA ASN A 21 -9.86 -8.45 3.23
C ASN A 21 -9.22 -8.94 4.55
N LYS A 22 -8.90 -8.01 5.47
CA LYS A 22 -8.32 -8.29 6.79
C LYS A 22 -7.01 -9.10 6.72
N LEU A 23 -6.24 -8.91 5.65
CA LEU A 23 -4.96 -9.58 5.46
C LEU A 23 -3.82 -8.74 6.03
N SER A 24 -2.99 -9.36 6.86
CA SER A 24 -1.79 -8.75 7.43
C SER A 24 -0.60 -8.92 6.47
N ILE A 25 0.01 -7.80 6.07
CA ILE A 25 1.20 -7.81 5.20
C ILE A 25 2.37 -8.56 5.87
N PRO A 26 2.73 -8.30 7.14
CA PRO A 26 3.76 -9.09 7.82
C PRO A 26 3.49 -10.59 7.80
N ALA A 27 2.24 -11.00 8.02
CA ALA A 27 1.88 -12.41 8.00
C ALA A 27 2.06 -13.02 6.59
N LEU A 28 1.62 -12.31 5.54
CA LEU A 28 1.79 -12.75 4.15
C LEU A 28 3.27 -12.82 3.72
N LEU A 29 4.12 -11.93 4.20
CA LEU A 29 5.56 -11.93 3.89
C LEU A 29 6.33 -12.97 4.70
N SER A 30 5.86 -13.31 5.91
CA SER A 30 6.47 -14.36 6.75
C SER A 30 6.23 -15.79 6.24
N GLY A 31 5.42 -15.97 5.18
CA GLY A 31 5.05 -17.29 4.67
C GLY A 31 4.14 -18.08 5.61
N GLN A 32 3.60 -17.43 6.67
CA GLN A 32 2.55 -18.04 7.47
C GLN A 32 1.37 -18.42 6.56
N SER A 33 0.83 -19.61 6.80
CA SER A 33 -0.29 -20.18 6.04
C SER A 33 -1.56 -19.37 6.29
N ILE A 34 -1.66 -18.18 5.70
CA ILE A 34 -2.94 -17.51 5.57
C ILE A 34 -3.73 -18.37 4.60
N HIS A 35 -4.88 -18.88 5.03
CA HIS A 35 -5.82 -19.60 4.18
C HIS A 35 -6.41 -18.66 3.11
N TYR A 36 -5.58 -18.27 2.15
CA TYR A 36 -5.96 -17.58 0.94
C TYR A 36 -6.22 -18.64 -0.13
N GLN A 37 -7.50 -18.94 -0.39
CA GLN A 37 -7.87 -19.78 -1.51
C GLN A 37 -7.77 -18.94 -2.79
N GLN A 38 -6.70 -19.15 -3.56
CA GLN A 38 -6.57 -18.52 -4.86
C GLN A 38 -7.65 -19.08 -5.78
N GLY A 39 -8.64 -18.24 -6.11
CA GLY A 39 -9.70 -18.60 -7.04
C GLY A 39 -9.14 -18.95 -8.43
N SER A 40 -9.94 -19.64 -9.24
CA SER A 40 -9.55 -20.07 -10.59
C SER A 40 -9.34 -18.92 -11.59
N ARG A 41 -9.70 -17.68 -11.22
CA ARG A 41 -9.51 -16.47 -12.02
C ARG A 41 -8.72 -15.43 -11.22
N PRO A 42 -7.75 -14.73 -11.84
CA PRO A 42 -7.02 -13.66 -11.19
C PRO A 42 -7.98 -12.50 -10.88
N ASP A 43 -8.19 -12.25 -9.59
CA ASP A 43 -8.95 -11.12 -9.07
C ASP A 43 -8.02 -10.05 -8.47
N MET A 44 -8.60 -8.93 -8.03
CA MET A 44 -7.83 -7.84 -7.45
C MET A 44 -7.11 -8.25 -6.15
N LEU A 45 -7.68 -9.20 -5.38
CA LEU A 45 -7.05 -9.71 -4.16
C LEU A 45 -5.81 -10.56 -4.45
N SER A 46 -5.90 -11.49 -5.39
CA SER A 46 -4.76 -12.30 -5.86
C SER A 46 -3.63 -11.41 -6.37
N TRP A 47 -3.98 -10.35 -7.11
CA TRP A 47 -3.02 -9.35 -7.55
C TRP A 47 -2.36 -8.63 -6.38
N ALA A 48 -3.12 -8.17 -5.38
CA ALA A 48 -2.58 -7.45 -4.23
C ALA A 48 -1.67 -8.34 -3.36
N VAL A 49 -2.03 -9.62 -3.18
CA VAL A 49 -1.17 -10.61 -2.50
C VAL A 49 0.14 -10.78 -3.26
N ASN A 50 0.10 -11.01 -4.58
CA ASN A 50 1.32 -11.13 -5.39
C ASN A 50 2.14 -9.83 -5.44
N TYR A 51 1.47 -8.67 -5.38
CA TYR A 51 2.10 -7.35 -5.37
C TYR A 51 3.00 -7.18 -4.14
N ILE A 52 2.51 -7.51 -2.95
CA ILE A 52 3.33 -7.36 -1.73
C ILE A 52 4.49 -8.35 -1.66
N GLN A 53 4.41 -9.52 -2.31
CA GLN A 53 5.55 -10.46 -2.39
C GLN A 53 6.77 -9.86 -3.13
N CYS A 54 6.58 -8.72 -3.81
CA CYS A 54 7.70 -7.97 -4.39
C CYS A 54 8.48 -7.13 -3.37
N TYR A 55 8.00 -7.01 -2.13
CA TYR A 55 8.65 -6.20 -1.09
C TYR A 55 10.09 -6.67 -0.79
N PRO A 56 10.93 -5.77 -0.27
CA PRO A 56 12.21 -6.17 0.29
C PRO A 56 11.99 -7.05 1.52
N GLU A 57 12.88 -8.00 1.77
CA GLU A 57 12.80 -8.92 2.91
C GLU A 57 12.99 -8.21 4.26
N ASN A 58 13.78 -7.13 4.27
CA ASN A 58 14.08 -6.36 5.45
C ASN A 58 12.93 -5.39 5.80
N CYS A 59 12.42 -5.46 7.03
CA CYS A 59 11.31 -4.61 7.48
C CYS A 59 11.61 -3.10 7.38
N ALA A 60 12.83 -2.66 7.71
CA ALA A 60 13.18 -1.24 7.60
C ALA A 60 13.14 -0.76 6.15
N ASP A 61 13.52 -1.61 5.19
CA ASP A 61 13.38 -1.27 3.76
C ASP A 61 11.92 -1.21 3.30
N GLN A 62 11.05 -2.05 3.88
CA GLN A 62 9.61 -2.00 3.62
C GLN A 62 9.03 -0.67 4.13
N GLU A 63 9.41 -0.23 5.32
CA GLU A 63 8.99 1.05 5.90
C GLU A 63 9.42 2.24 5.02
N LEU A 64 10.66 2.24 4.52
CA LEU A 64 11.12 3.29 3.60
C LEU A 64 10.30 3.33 2.30
N ILE A 65 9.95 2.16 1.75
CA ILE A 65 9.04 2.10 0.59
C ILE A 65 7.66 2.65 0.95
N HIS A 66 7.13 2.33 2.13
CA HIS A 66 5.85 2.86 2.61
C HIS A 66 5.89 4.39 2.72
N HIS A 67 6.89 4.97 3.39
CA HIS A 67 7.02 6.41 3.51
C HIS A 67 7.11 7.10 2.14
N MET A 68 7.92 6.55 1.22
CA MET A 68 8.04 7.11 -0.13
C MET A 68 6.69 7.20 -0.87
N HIS A 69 5.82 6.20 -0.71
CA HIS A 69 4.54 6.16 -1.41
C HIS A 69 3.44 6.93 -0.68
N LEU A 70 3.37 6.82 0.65
CA LEU A 70 2.20 7.21 1.44
C LEU A 70 2.43 8.42 2.34
N ASP A 71 3.66 8.76 2.67
CA ASP A 71 3.99 9.81 3.63
C ASP A 71 4.70 10.98 2.94
N PRO A 72 3.96 11.99 2.44
CA PRO A 72 4.57 13.16 1.83
C PRO A 72 5.31 14.06 2.84
N ALA A 73 5.07 13.89 4.15
CA ALA A 73 5.67 14.72 5.20
C ALA A 73 6.95 14.13 5.79
N TYR A 74 7.29 12.88 5.44
CA TYR A 74 8.48 12.18 5.94
C TYR A 74 9.75 12.99 5.71
N GLN A 75 10.54 13.15 6.77
CA GLN A 75 11.82 13.84 6.71
C GLN A 75 12.94 12.83 6.44
N TRP A 76 13.54 12.93 5.26
CA TRP A 76 14.53 11.98 4.78
C TRP A 76 15.94 12.36 5.22
N THR A 77 16.67 11.40 5.77
CA THR A 77 18.13 11.49 5.88
C THR A 77 18.81 11.18 4.53
N PRO A 78 20.07 11.62 4.32
CA PRO A 78 20.84 11.24 3.13
C PRO A 78 20.99 9.72 2.97
N GLU A 79 21.23 9.00 4.06
CA GLU A 79 21.37 7.55 4.10
C GLU A 79 20.08 6.84 3.67
N GLU A 80 18.93 7.23 4.22
CA GLU A 80 17.63 6.68 3.83
C GLU A 80 17.30 6.97 2.38
N THR A 81 17.65 8.16 1.87
CA THR A 81 17.43 8.53 0.46
C THR A 81 18.19 7.60 -0.49
N ARG A 82 19.46 7.29 -0.16
CA ARG A 82 20.25 6.34 -0.95
C ARG A 82 19.66 4.93 -0.86
N ARG A 83 19.31 4.50 0.35
CA ARG A 83 18.77 3.16 0.61
C ARG A 83 17.43 2.94 -0.10
N VAL A 84 16.48 3.87 0.03
CA VAL A 84 15.17 3.78 -0.60
C VAL A 84 15.26 3.79 -2.13
N SER A 85 16.24 4.50 -2.71
CA SER A 85 16.44 4.51 -4.16
C SER A 85 16.81 3.12 -4.69
N VAL A 86 17.67 2.38 -3.98
CA VAL A 86 18.05 1.01 -4.32
C VAL A 86 16.84 0.06 -4.15
N CYS A 87 16.15 0.16 -3.01
CA CYS A 87 15.01 -0.71 -2.70
C CYS A 87 13.83 -0.49 -3.65
N LEU A 88 13.53 0.76 -4.02
CA LEU A 88 12.50 1.10 -5.01
C LEU A 88 12.82 0.48 -6.36
N LYS A 89 14.08 0.59 -6.82
CA LYS A 89 14.48 0.01 -8.10
C LYS A 89 14.29 -1.51 -8.11
N ALA A 90 14.72 -2.20 -7.04
CA ALA A 90 14.53 -3.64 -6.91
C ALA A 90 13.04 -4.03 -6.86
N PHE A 91 12.24 -3.29 -6.09
CA PHE A 91 10.80 -3.48 -5.96
C PHE A 91 10.09 -3.34 -7.31
N TYR A 92 10.31 -2.24 -8.04
CA TYR A 92 9.69 -2.01 -9.33
C TYR A 92 10.18 -2.99 -10.41
N ASN A 93 11.44 -3.41 -10.37
CA ASN A 93 11.93 -4.46 -11.27
C ASN A 93 11.16 -5.77 -11.09
N LYS A 94 10.92 -6.21 -9.84
CA LYS A 94 10.09 -7.39 -9.56
C LYS A 94 8.65 -7.21 -10.06
N LEU A 95 8.05 -6.04 -9.79
CA LEU A 95 6.69 -5.72 -10.27
C LEU A 95 6.58 -5.74 -11.80
N HIS A 96 7.59 -5.24 -12.51
CA HIS A 96 7.60 -5.22 -13.97
C HIS A 96 7.80 -6.62 -14.55
N ALA A 97 8.73 -7.41 -13.99
CA ALA A 97 8.96 -8.79 -14.42
C ALA A 97 7.69 -9.65 -14.31
N ALA A 98 6.92 -9.49 -13.23
CA ALA A 98 5.65 -10.18 -13.03
C ALA A 98 4.43 -9.46 -13.66
N ARG A 99 4.64 -8.34 -14.37
CA ARG A 99 3.60 -7.47 -14.95
C ARG A 99 2.57 -6.93 -13.94
N LEU A 100 2.87 -7.00 -12.64
CA LEU A 100 1.98 -6.62 -11.55
C LEU A 100 1.68 -5.12 -11.55
N TYR A 101 2.65 -4.27 -11.92
CA TYR A 101 2.40 -2.83 -12.04
C TYR A 101 1.36 -2.51 -13.12
N ALA A 102 1.52 -3.12 -14.31
CA ALA A 102 0.58 -2.91 -15.42
C ALA A 102 -0.82 -3.44 -15.11
N ILE A 103 -0.92 -4.58 -14.40
CA ILE A 103 -2.20 -5.10 -13.90
C ILE A 103 -2.80 -4.13 -12.87
N GLY A 104 -1.99 -3.57 -11.98
CA GLY A 104 -2.42 -2.56 -11.01
C GLY A 104 -3.00 -1.31 -11.66
N ILE A 105 -2.39 -0.82 -12.74
CA ILE A 105 -2.93 0.31 -13.53
C ILE A 105 -4.29 -0.04 -14.14
N LYS A 106 -4.47 -1.26 -14.65
CA LYS A 106 -5.78 -1.72 -15.14
C LYS A 106 -6.82 -1.71 -14.02
N TRP A 107 -6.48 -2.26 -12.86
CA TRP A 107 -7.38 -2.25 -11.69
C TRP A 107 -7.73 -0.84 -11.23
N LEU A 108 -6.75 0.07 -11.23
CA LEU A 108 -6.95 1.47 -10.90
C LEU A 108 -8.02 2.09 -11.80
N ASN A 109 -7.94 1.83 -13.11
CA ASN A 109 -8.87 2.37 -14.11
C ASN A 109 -10.22 1.63 -14.18
N SER A 110 -10.29 0.36 -13.76
CA SER A 110 -11.53 -0.43 -13.73
C SER A 110 -12.38 -0.21 -12.48
N GLY A 111 -11.99 0.70 -11.58
CA GLY A 111 -12.75 1.01 -10.36
C GLY A 111 -11.88 1.28 -9.14
N GLY A 112 -10.58 0.99 -9.18
CA GLY A 112 -9.66 1.22 -8.06
C GLY A 112 -9.57 2.68 -7.61
N ARG A 113 -9.72 3.66 -8.52
CA ARG A 113 -9.78 5.09 -8.13
C ARG A 113 -10.94 5.39 -7.19
N LYS A 114 -12.13 4.83 -7.44
CA LYS A 114 -13.30 4.97 -6.54
C LYS A 114 -13.05 4.32 -5.17
N LEU A 115 -12.33 3.19 -5.13
CA LEU A 115 -11.95 2.56 -3.87
C LEU A 115 -11.01 3.45 -3.05
N ILE A 116 -10.04 4.10 -3.70
CA ILE A 116 -9.14 5.06 -3.05
C ILE A 116 -9.90 6.28 -2.53
N GLU A 117 -10.79 6.86 -3.34
CA GLU A 117 -11.63 8.00 -2.93
C GLU A 117 -12.49 7.65 -1.71
N ASN A 118 -13.19 6.52 -1.73
CA ASN A 118 -14.00 6.05 -0.61
C ASN A 118 -13.16 5.82 0.65
N TYR A 119 -11.95 5.28 0.49
CA TYR A 119 -11.00 5.10 1.60
C TYR A 119 -10.57 6.44 2.21
N ALA A 120 -10.25 7.44 1.37
CA ALA A 120 -9.90 8.77 1.85
C ALA A 120 -11.08 9.40 2.61
N ILE A 121 -12.30 9.36 2.06
CA ILE A 121 -13.51 9.88 2.71
C ILE A 121 -13.73 9.20 4.08
N ALA A 122 -13.63 7.87 4.14
CA ALA A 122 -13.82 7.13 5.38
C ALA A 122 -12.77 7.52 6.44
N THR A 123 -11.52 7.72 6.03
CA THR A 123 -10.41 8.10 6.93
C THR A 123 -10.62 9.50 7.52
N TYR A 124 -11.03 10.48 6.70
CA TYR A 124 -11.29 11.85 7.18
C TYR A 124 -12.62 11.99 7.95
N SER A 125 -13.60 11.12 7.67
CA SER A 125 -14.88 11.12 8.41
C SER A 125 -14.72 10.58 9.84
N THR A 126 -13.75 9.70 10.08
CA THR A 126 -13.44 9.22 11.44
C THR A 126 -12.72 10.27 12.28
N ASP A 127 -11.85 11.09 11.68
CA ASP A 127 -11.08 12.11 12.39
C ASP A 127 -11.93 13.31 12.86
N THR A 128 -13.08 13.57 12.23
CA THR A 128 -13.98 14.67 12.60
C THR A 128 -14.93 14.33 13.76
N SER A 129 -14.99 13.07 14.21
CA SER A 129 -15.85 12.65 15.33
C SER A 129 -15.21 12.83 16.73
N GLY A 130 -13.98 13.35 16.81
CA GLY A 130 -13.20 13.53 18.04
C GLY A 130 -13.38 14.86 18.77
N THR A 131 -14.35 15.71 18.42
CA THR A 131 -14.63 16.95 19.18
C THR A 131 -15.90 16.78 20.01
N LYS A 132 -15.79 16.16 21.18
CA LYS A 132 -16.80 16.27 22.24
C LYS A 132 -16.25 17.12 23.38
N THR A 133 -16.65 18.39 23.35
CA THR A 133 -17.06 19.21 24.50
C THR A 133 -16.32 18.96 25.82
N ALA A 134 -15.28 19.76 26.06
CA ALA A 134 -14.86 20.15 27.40
C ALA A 134 -15.49 21.52 27.70
N ASP A 135 -16.78 21.52 28.03
CA ASP A 135 -17.45 22.62 28.72
C ASP A 135 -18.60 22.00 29.52
N GLU A 136 -18.85 22.54 30.70
CA GLU A 136 -19.75 22.06 31.77
C GLU A 136 -19.15 21.04 32.75
N ILE A 137 -18.36 21.53 33.71
CA ILE A 137 -18.64 21.23 35.13
C ILE A 137 -18.55 22.54 35.92
N GLN A 138 -19.67 22.84 36.59
CA GLN A 138 -19.92 23.94 37.52
C GLN A 138 -19.00 23.94 38.74
#